data_AF-A0A9X8N0E9-F1
#
_entry.id   AF-A0A9X8N0E9-F1
#
_cell.length_a   1.000
_cell.length_b   1.000
_cell.length_c   1.000
_cell.angle_alpha   90.00
_cell.angle_beta   90.00
_cell.angle_gamma   90.00
#
_symmetry.space_group_name_H-M   'P 1'
#
loop_
_entity.id
_entity.type
_entity.pdbx_description
1 polymer ?
#
loop_
_entity_poly.entity_id
_entity_poly.type
_entity_poly.pdbx_seq_one_letter_code
_entity_poly.pdbx_strand_id
1 'polypeptide(L)' 'MGHDWTTMQRAEFDYDASVELPISTGPVRIPAVPDQVGTEALFGDPVPAPPPRRARPFSPGDIDGQDGLF' A
#
# COMPACT_ATOMS: atom_id res chain seq x y z
N MET A 1 18.10 7.48 30.32
CA MET A 1 18.67 6.13 30.54
C MET A 1 17.48 5.18 30.61
N GLY A 2 17.23 4.38 29.58
CA GLY A 2 16.13 3.41 29.60
C GLY A 2 16.47 2.25 30.53
N HIS A 3 15.46 1.69 31.22
CA HIS A 3 15.66 0.44 31.93
C HIS A 3 16.00 -0.68 30.94
N ASP A 4 17.01 -1.48 31.27
CA ASP A 4 17.34 -2.68 30.51
C ASP A 4 16.25 -3.74 30.73
N TRP A 5 15.37 -3.85 29.73
CA TRP A 5 14.22 -4.75 29.75
C TRP A 5 14.61 -6.23 29.92
N THR A 6 15.86 -6.60 29.59
CA THR A 6 16.34 -7.97 29.74
C THR A 6 16.53 -8.38 31.20
N THR A 7 16.62 -7.40 32.11
CA THR A 7 16.81 -7.62 33.56
C THR A 7 15.53 -7.44 34.38
N MET A 8 14.45 -6.95 33.75
CA MET A 8 13.17 -6.70 34.42
C MET A 8 12.52 -8.00 34.90
N GLN A 9 12.16 -8.00 36.18
CA GLN A 9 11.35 -8.99 36.85
C GLN A 9 9.86 -8.78 36.56
N ARG A 10 9.09 -9.86 36.65
CA ARG A 10 7.64 -9.84 36.40
C ARG A 10 6.91 -8.79 37.24
N ALA A 11 7.36 -8.55 38.47
CA ALA A 11 6.77 -7.57 39.39
C ALA A 11 6.98 -6.10 38.97
N GLU A 12 7.90 -5.83 38.05
CA GLU A 12 8.21 -4.49 37.55
C GLU A 12 7.38 -4.12 36.31
N PHE A 13 6.57 -5.06 35.79
CA PHE A 13 5.58 -4.77 34.76
C PHE A 13 4.37 -4.08 35.38
N ASP A 14 3.88 -3.04 34.71
CA ASP A 14 2.62 -2.39 35.06
C ASP A 14 1.44 -3.28 34.64
N TYR A 15 0.73 -3.80 35.63
CA TYR A 15 -0.44 -4.66 35.44
C TYR A 15 -1.73 -3.86 35.22
N ASP A 16 -1.73 -2.57 35.57
CA ASP A 16 -2.86 -1.67 35.40
C ASP A 16 -2.80 -0.94 34.04
N ALA A 17 -1.71 -1.11 33.30
CA ALA A 17 -1.56 -0.61 31.94
C ALA A 17 -2.67 -1.18 31.02
N SER A 18 -3.30 -0.30 30.24
CA SER A 18 -4.33 -0.74 29.29
C SER A 18 -3.74 -1.67 28.23
N VAL A 19 -4.44 -2.77 27.97
CA VAL A 19 -4.09 -3.73 26.90
C VAL A 19 -4.46 -3.17 25.52
N GLU A 20 -5.21 -2.08 25.48
CA GLU A 20 -5.58 -1.41 24.24
C GLU A 20 -4.39 -0.72 23.60
N LEU A 21 -4.06 -1.15 22.38
CA LEU A 21 -3.10 -0.46 21.53
C LEU A 21 -3.69 0.88 21.10
N PRO A 22 -2.98 2.01 21.23
CA PRO A 22 -3.46 3.33 20.80
C PRO A 22 -3.38 3.50 19.27
N ILE A 23 -3.67 2.43 18.53
CA ILE A 23 -3.73 2.39 17.07
C ILE A 23 -4.99 1.65 16.68
N SER A 24 -5.54 1.98 15.50
CA SER A 24 -6.67 1.24 14.95
C SER A 24 -6.27 -0.22 14.73
N THR A 25 -6.92 -1.13 15.45
CA THR A 25 -6.71 -2.59 15.36
C THR A 25 -7.66 -3.27 14.36
N GLY A 26 -8.37 -2.48 13.55
CA GLY A 26 -9.20 -3.01 12.46
C GLY A 26 -8.36 -3.67 11.37
N PRO A 27 -8.98 -4.52 10.53
CA PRO A 27 -8.29 -5.12 9.39
C PRO A 27 -7.79 -4.03 8.43
N VAL A 28 -6.48 -3.80 8.42
CA VAL A 28 -5.80 -2.89 7.50
C VAL A 28 -5.32 -3.68 6.29
N ARG A 29 -5.71 -3.23 5.09
CA ARG A 29 -5.18 -3.73 3.83
C ARG A 29 -3.80 -3.11 3.60
N ILE A 30 -2.78 -3.94 3.41
CA ILE A 30 -1.41 -3.50 3.09
C ILE A 30 -1.21 -3.76 1.60
N PRO A 31 -0.96 -2.75 0.74
CA PRO A 31 -0.81 -3.00 -0.68
C PRO A 31 0.50 -3.73 -0.99
N ALA A 32 0.43 -4.75 -1.85
CA ALA A 32 1.59 -5.41 -2.42
C ALA A 32 2.23 -4.50 -3.50
N VAL A 33 3.23 -3.71 -3.10
CA VAL A 33 3.95 -2.79 -3.98
C VAL A 33 5.39 -3.25 -4.17
N PRO A 34 5.87 -3.46 -5.41
CA PRO A 34 7.27 -3.78 -5.69
C PRO A 34 8.22 -2.72 -5.14
N ASP A 35 9.44 -3.11 -4.82
CA ASP A 35 10.46 -2.17 -4.39
C ASP A 35 10.94 -1.26 -5.54
N GLN A 36 11.81 -0.29 -5.20
CA GLN A 36 12.34 0.67 -6.17
C GLN A 36 13.24 0.03 -7.23
N VAL A 37 13.76 -1.17 -6.99
CA VAL A 37 14.61 -1.91 -7.93
C VAL A 37 13.82 -2.95 -8.72
N GLY A 38 12.50 -3.01 -8.55
CA GLY A 38 11.58 -3.86 -9.30
C GLY A 38 11.38 -5.26 -8.73
N THR A 39 11.84 -5.53 -7.50
CA THR A 39 11.59 -6.81 -6.82
C THR A 39 10.10 -6.90 -6.49
N GLU A 40 9.47 -8.00 -6.88
CA GLU A 40 8.07 -8.25 -6.57
C GLU A 40 7.82 -8.31 -5.05
N ALA A 41 6.69 -7.76 -4.63
CA ALA A 41 6.27 -7.81 -3.23
C ALA A 41 5.86 -9.24 -2.84
N LEU A 42 6.47 -9.76 -1.77
CA LEU A 42 6.14 -11.08 -1.22
C LEU A 42 4.92 -11.05 -0.28
N PHE A 43 4.52 -9.86 0.17
CA PHE A 43 3.45 -9.66 1.14
C PHE A 43 2.56 -8.49 0.75
N GLY A 44 1.35 -8.49 1.32
CA GLY A 44 0.32 -7.50 1.03
C GLY A 44 -0.74 -8.03 0.08
N ASP A 45 -1.78 -7.24 -0.08
CA ASP A 45 -2.92 -7.51 -0.94
C ASP A 45 -2.70 -6.92 -2.34
N PRO A 46 -3.16 -7.62 -3.39
CA PRO A 46 -3.06 -7.11 -4.75
C PRO A 46 -3.83 -5.79 -4.86
N VAL A 47 -3.19 -4.78 -5.44
CA VAL A 47 -3.84 -3.51 -5.73
C VAL A 47 -4.80 -3.73 -6.90
N PRO A 48 -6.11 -3.45 -6.75
CA PRO A 48 -7.05 -3.58 -7.86
C PRO A 48 -6.63 -2.66 -8.99
N ALA A 49 -6.70 -3.16 -10.23
CA ALA A 49 -6.35 -2.38 -11.41
C ALA A 49 -7.22 -1.11 -11.49
N PRO A 50 -6.65 0.04 -11.92
CA PRO A 50 -7.44 1.24 -12.16
C PRO A 50 -8.59 0.94 -13.13
N PRO A 51 -9.78 1.53 -12.94
CA PRO A 51 -10.88 1.32 -13.87
C PRO A 51 -10.48 1.75 -15.29
N PRO A 52 -10.97 1.07 -16.34
CA PRO A 52 -10.65 1.43 -17.71
C PRO A 52 -11.04 2.89 -17.93
N ARG A 53 -10.08 3.70 -18.39
CA ARG A 53 -10.38 5.06 -18.83
C ARG A 53 -11.41 4.94 -19.95
N ARG A 54 -12.64 5.43 -19.71
CA ARG A 54 -13.64 5.56 -20.77
C ARG A 54 -12.97 6.28 -21.94
N ALA A 55 -12.85 5.59 -23.07
CA ALA A 55 -12.43 6.22 -24.30
C ALA A 55 -13.36 7.43 -24.54
N ARG A 56 -12.78 8.61 -24.71
CA ARG A 56 -13.53 9.77 -25.19
C ARG A 56 -14.19 9.33 -26.51
N PRO A 57 -15.51 9.56 -26.71
CA PRO A 57 -16.15 9.20 -27.97
C PRO A 57 -15.37 9.83 -29.12
N PHE A 58 -14.97 8.98 -30.06
CA PHE A 58 -14.36 9.37 -31.32
C PHE A 58 -15.33 10.31 -32.05
N SER A 59 -14.94 11.56 -32.25
CA SER A 59 -15.62 12.45 -33.20
C SER A 59 -15.10 12.08 -34.59
N PRO A 60 -15.95 11.65 -35.53
CA PRO A 60 -15.56 11.48 -36.92
C PRO A 60 -15.30 12.88 -37.50
N GLY A 61 -14.03 13.26 -37.59
CA GLY A 61 -13.61 14.59 -38.05
C GLY A 61 -12.10 14.73 -38.25
N ASP A 62 -11.27 13.97 -37.53
CA ASP A 62 -9.82 13.97 -37.73
C ASP A 62 -9.43 12.93 -38.80
N ILE A 63 -9.73 13.25 -40.06
CA ILE A 63 -9.08 12.60 -41.22
C ILE A 63 -8.23 13.67 -41.92
N ASP A 64 -7.27 14.24 -41.21
CA ASP A 64 -6.19 15.02 -41.82
C ASP A 64 -4.87 14.53 -41.21
N GLY A 65 -4.07 13.83 -42.01
CA GLY A 65 -2.67 13.57 -41.67
C GLY A 65 -2.21 12.12 -41.60
N GLN A 66 -2.67 11.25 -42.51
CA GLN A 66 -1.88 10.07 -42.89
C GLN A 66 -1.67 10.02 -44.41
N ASP A 67 -1.02 11.06 -44.91
CA ASP A 67 -0.37 11.02 -46.21
C ASP A 67 0.88 10.13 -46.09
N GLY A 68 0.79 8.95 -46.71
CA GLY A 68 1.90 8.16 -47.25
C GLY A 68 3.20 8.10 -46.45
N LEU A 69 3.35 7.03 -45.67
CA LEU A 69 4.67 6.45 -45.45
C LEU A 69 4.69 5.09 -46.15
N PHE A 70 5.45 5.04 -47.25
CA PHE A 70 6.01 3.82 -47.82
C PHE A 70 6.79 3.05 -46.74
#